data_AF-A0A7X9A4Q1-F1
#
_entry.id   AF-A0A7X9A4Q1-F1
#
_cell.length_a   1.000
_cell.length_b   1.000
_cell.length_c   1.000
_cell.angle_alpha   90.00
_cell.angle_beta   90.00
_cell.angle_gamma   90.00
#
_symmetry.space_group_name_H-M   'P 1'
#
loop_
_entity.id
_entity.type
_entity.pdbx_description
1 polymer ?
#
loop_
_entity_poly.entity_id
_entity_poly.type
_entity_poly.pdbx_seq_one_letter_code
_entity_poly.pdbx_strand_id
1 'polypeptide(L)'
;MVVAPDTLSGDYKMRAYMTYKKIGSNELTTIYSINGIVKISTEADFLALTTAIEENLSKTYKLMNNIALTGWYTQTIGNAEIPFMGTFDGQGFTISGFKGGDSENNFAIFGVI
;
A
#
# COMPACT_ATOMS: atom_id res chain seq x y z
N MET A 1 9.50 17.33 -32.28
CA MET A 1 8.18 17.11 -32.88
C MET A 1 7.31 16.45 -31.83
N VAL A 2 6.36 17.19 -31.26
CA VAL A 2 5.46 16.70 -30.21
C VAL A 2 4.38 15.88 -30.90
N VAL A 3 4.33 14.58 -30.63
CA VAL A 3 3.27 13.70 -31.14
C VAL A 3 2.09 13.81 -30.18
N ALA A 4 0.92 14.19 -30.69
CA ALA A 4 -0.30 14.28 -29.90
C ALA A 4 -0.65 12.89 -29.34
N PRO A 5 -1.07 12.77 -28.07
CA PRO A 5 -1.51 11.50 -27.53
C PRO A 5 -2.85 11.13 -28.16
N ASP A 6 -2.89 10.01 -28.87
CA ASP A 6 -4.11 9.39 -29.37
C ASP A 6 -5.20 9.36 -28.29
N THR A 7 -6.37 9.86 -28.66
CA THR A 7 -7.63 9.78 -27.94
C THR A 7 -8.07 8.32 -27.86
N LEU A 8 -7.56 7.60 -26.87
CA LEU A 8 -8.11 6.33 -26.46
C LEU A 8 -9.31 6.59 -25.55
N SER A 9 -10.48 6.32 -26.11
CA SER A 9 -11.76 6.16 -25.44
C SER A 9 -11.63 5.22 -24.23
N GLY A 10 -12.05 5.69 -23.06
CA GLY A 10 -11.99 4.96 -21.78
C GLY A 10 -11.21 5.74 -20.71
N ASP A 11 -11.94 6.26 -19.74
CA ASP A 11 -11.52 7.32 -18.82
C ASP A 11 -10.28 7.00 -17.94
N TYR A 12 -9.47 8.06 -17.75
CA TYR A 12 -8.29 8.22 -16.87
C TYR A 12 -6.91 7.74 -17.36
N LYS A 13 -6.31 8.50 -18.29
CA LYS A 13 -4.84 8.55 -18.47
C LYS A 13 -4.20 9.35 -17.32
N MET A 14 -3.77 8.68 -16.25
CA MET A 14 -3.01 9.30 -15.16
C MET A 14 -1.56 9.55 -15.58
N ARG A 15 -1.15 10.82 -15.67
CA ARG A 15 0.27 11.21 -15.75
C ARG A 15 0.90 11.01 -14.37
N ALA A 16 1.56 9.87 -14.14
CA ALA A 16 2.36 9.66 -12.95
C ALA A 16 3.72 10.37 -13.10
N TYR A 17 4.06 11.25 -12.16
CA TYR A 17 5.43 11.75 -11.99
C TYR A 17 6.17 10.79 -11.06
N MET A 18 7.17 10.06 -11.58
CA MET A 18 8.00 9.13 -10.82
C MET A 18 9.43 9.68 -10.74
N THR A 19 9.96 9.82 -9.52
CA THR A 19 11.38 10.10 -9.29
C THR A 19 12.11 8.75 -9.14
N TYR A 20 13.07 8.47 -10.04
CA TYR A 20 13.81 7.21 -10.03
C TYR A 20 15.19 7.40 -9.40
N LYS A 21 15.58 6.54 -8.45
CA LYS A 21 17.00 6.32 -8.12
C LYS A 21 17.39 4.95 -8.68
N LYS A 22 18.26 4.95 -9.69
CA LYS A 22 18.77 3.72 -10.31
C LYS A 22 19.57 2.91 -9.27
N ILE A 23 19.07 1.75 -8.88
CA ILE A 23 19.83 0.68 -8.22
C ILE A 23 19.68 -0.54 -9.13
N GLY A 24 20.79 -1.23 -9.41
CA GLY A 24 20.87 -2.29 -10.43
C GLY A 24 19.98 -3.51 -10.16
N SER A 25 19.76 -4.28 -11.24
CA SER A 25 19.06 -5.58 -11.33
C SER A 25 17.55 -5.59 -11.03
N ASN A 26 16.78 -5.10 -12.00
CA ASN A 26 15.58 -5.72 -12.60
C ASN A 26 14.51 -6.44 -11.76
N GLU A 27 14.26 -6.07 -10.50
CA GLU A 27 12.94 -6.29 -9.89
C GLU A 27 12.33 -4.94 -9.51
N LEU A 28 11.44 -4.47 -10.38
CA LEU A 28 10.75 -3.20 -10.26
C LEU A 28 9.45 -3.39 -9.46
N THR A 29 9.53 -3.51 -8.14
CA THR A 29 8.32 -3.53 -7.30
C THR A 29 7.75 -2.11 -7.20
N THR A 30 6.88 -1.75 -8.15
CA THR A 30 6.35 -0.39 -8.29
C THR A 30 5.23 -0.15 -7.27
N ILE A 31 5.50 0.61 -6.21
CA ILE A 31 4.43 1.23 -5.41
C ILE A 31 4.07 2.56 -6.11
N TYR A 32 2.98 2.58 -6.86
CA TYR A 32 2.48 3.77 -7.55
C TYR A 32 2.06 4.83 -6.52
N SER A 33 2.93 5.81 -6.22
CA SER A 33 2.57 6.99 -5.41
C SER A 33 2.28 8.16 -6.33
N ILE A 34 0.99 8.42 -6.59
CA ILE A 34 0.55 9.71 -7.11
C ILE A 34 0.14 10.56 -5.89
N ASN A 35 0.82 11.67 -5.64
CA ASN A 35 0.49 12.65 -4.59
C ASN A 35 0.56 12.15 -3.12
N GLY A 36 1.38 11.15 -2.81
CA GLY A 36 1.47 10.62 -1.44
C GLY A 36 0.30 9.72 -1.04
N ILE A 37 -0.55 9.35 -2.01
CA ILE A 37 -1.60 8.34 -1.86
C ILE A 37 -1.10 7.00 -2.38
N VAL A 38 -1.15 5.99 -1.52
CA VAL A 38 -0.90 4.58 -1.81
C VAL A 38 -2.25 3.88 -1.97
N LYS A 39 -2.46 3.23 -3.11
CA LYS A 39 -3.68 2.46 -3.39
C LYS A 39 -3.50 1.01 -2.97
N ILE A 40 -4.53 0.44 -2.34
CA ILE A 40 -4.56 -0.96 -1.91
C ILE A 40 -5.71 -1.63 -2.63
N SER A 41 -5.40 -2.50 -3.59
CA SER A 41 -6.40 -3.21 -4.40
C SER A 41 -6.34 -4.72 -4.25
N THR A 42 -5.23 -5.24 -3.70
CA THR A 42 -4.95 -6.66 -3.54
C THR A 42 -4.43 -6.99 -2.14
N GLU A 43 -4.45 -8.28 -1.78
CA GLU A 43 -3.82 -8.79 -0.55
C GLU A 43 -2.30 -8.50 -0.51
N ALA A 44 -1.63 -8.58 -1.68
CA ALA A 44 -0.21 -8.26 -1.78
C ALA A 44 0.09 -6.78 -1.50
N ASP A 45 -0.76 -5.87 -1.98
CA ASP A 45 -0.64 -4.44 -1.64
C ASP A 45 -0.78 -4.23 -0.13
N PHE A 46 -1.72 -4.92 0.50
CA PHE A 46 -1.92 -4.86 1.96
C PHE A 46 -0.71 -5.39 2.73
N LEU A 47 -0.12 -6.51 2.30
CA LEU A 47 1.11 -7.07 2.91
C LEU A 47 2.29 -6.10 2.84
N ALA A 48 2.41 -5.31 1.77
CA ALA A 48 3.48 -4.34 1.66
C ALA A 48 3.44 -3.26 2.77
N LEU A 49 2.29 -3.02 3.40
CA LEU A 49 2.16 -2.07 4.52
C LEU A 49 2.79 -2.57 5.83
N THR A 50 2.94 -3.89 6.01
CA THR A 50 3.54 -4.44 7.23
C THR A 50 5.06 -4.31 7.23
N THR A 51 5.65 -3.83 6.14
CA THR A 51 7.07 -3.49 6.09
C THR A 51 7.26 -2.09 6.65
N ALA A 52 7.66 -2.01 7.92
CA ALA A 52 7.89 -0.75 8.60
C ALA A 52 9.12 -0.02 8.03
N ILE A 53 8.87 0.96 7.18
CA ILE A 53 9.84 2.00 6.83
C ILE A 53 9.18 3.35 7.11
N GLU A 54 9.88 4.26 7.81
CA GLU A 54 9.33 5.54 8.28
C GLU A 54 8.63 6.33 7.16
N GLU A 55 9.21 6.32 5.95
CA GLU A 55 8.65 7.00 4.79
C GLU A 55 7.31 6.43 4.32
N ASN A 56 7.00 5.17 4.61
CA ASN A 56 5.73 4.56 4.24
C ASN A 56 4.64 4.91 5.25
N LEU A 57 4.94 4.86 6.53
CA LEU A 57 3.95 4.93 7.60
C LEU A 57 3.33 6.31 7.83
N SER A 58 3.76 7.34 7.09
CA SER A 58 3.19 8.70 7.11
C SER A 58 2.34 9.05 5.86
N LYS A 59 2.14 8.10 4.95
CA LYS A 59 1.37 8.30 3.70
C LYS A 59 -0.13 8.16 3.91
N THR A 60 -0.89 8.54 2.88
CA THR A 60 -2.33 8.22 2.81
C THR A 60 -2.51 6.91 2.08
N TYR A 61 -3.29 5.99 2.65
CA TYR A 61 -3.60 4.68 2.11
C TYR A 61 -5.08 4.60 1.81
N LYS A 62 -5.43 4.15 0.60
CA LYS A 62 -6.82 4.05 0.15
C LYS A 62 -7.15 2.66 -0.34
N LEU A 63 -8.17 2.04 0.23
CA LEU A 63 -8.74 0.81 -0.34
C LEU A 63 -9.43 1.13 -1.65
N MET A 64 -9.15 0.34 -2.69
CA MET A 64 -9.77 0.45 -4.00
C MET A 64 -10.68 -0.75 -4.32
N ASN A 65 -10.69 -1.76 -3.45
CA ASN A 65 -11.50 -2.96 -3.56
C ASN A 65 -11.68 -3.61 -2.18
N ASN A 66 -12.65 -4.52 -2.06
CA ASN A 66 -12.69 -5.44 -0.93
C ASN A 66 -11.46 -6.36 -0.97
N ILE A 67 -10.79 -6.49 0.16
CA ILE A 67 -9.60 -7.31 0.31
C ILE A 67 -9.95 -8.52 1.19
N ALA A 68 -9.78 -9.72 0.63
CA ALA A 68 -9.83 -10.96 1.39
C ALA A 68 -8.41 -11.39 1.73
N LEU A 69 -8.10 -11.46 3.01
CA LEU A 69 -6.82 -11.94 3.52
C LEU A 69 -6.92 -13.45 3.75
N THR A 70 -5.92 -14.19 3.29
CA THR A 70 -5.91 -15.65 3.26
C THR A 70 -4.84 -16.24 4.18
N GLY A 71 -3.79 -15.47 4.49
CA GLY A 71 -2.66 -15.88 5.32
C GLY A 71 -2.73 -15.50 6.80
N TRP A 72 -1.68 -15.91 7.52
CA TRP A 72 -1.36 -15.42 8.87
C TRP A 72 -0.36 -14.26 8.77
N TYR A 73 -0.60 -13.22 9.56
CA TYR A 73 0.18 -11.98 9.56
C TYR A 73 0.98 -11.89 10.86
N THR A 74 2.29 -12.04 10.76
CA THR A 74 3.22 -12.02 11.89
C THR A 74 3.80 -10.63 12.19
N GLN A 75 3.34 -9.60 11.46
CA GLN A 75 3.80 -8.22 11.61
C GLN A 75 2.61 -7.26 11.59
N THR A 76 2.70 -6.20 12.36
CA THR A 76 1.72 -5.12 12.42
C THR A 76 2.09 -3.98 11.47
N ILE A 77 1.10 -3.18 11.06
CA ILE A 77 1.36 -1.88 10.43
C ILE A 77 1.75 -0.88 11.52
N GLY A 78 2.99 -0.40 11.47
CA GLY A 78 3.59 0.42 12.54
C GLY A 78 3.89 -0.38 13.82
N ASN A 79 4.82 0.13 14.62
CA ASN A 79 5.24 -0.45 15.90
C ASN A 79 5.65 0.65 16.89
N ALA A 80 6.16 0.27 18.06
CA ALA A 80 6.54 1.22 19.12
C ALA A 80 7.70 2.16 18.74
N GLU A 81 8.61 1.71 17.87
CA GLU A 81 9.73 2.53 17.39
C GLU A 81 9.29 3.45 16.24
N ILE A 82 8.45 2.93 15.34
CA ILE A 82 7.94 3.66 14.18
C ILE A 82 6.40 3.52 14.14
N PRO A 83 5.65 4.43 14.79
CA PRO A 83 4.19 4.43 14.76
C PRO A 83 3.63 4.65 13.35
N PHE A 84 2.41 4.16 13.11
CA PHE A 84 1.66 4.55 11.93
C PHE A 84 1.13 5.98 12.10
N MET A 85 1.68 6.92 11.33
CA MET A 85 1.31 8.35 11.36
C MET A 85 0.48 8.78 10.14
N GLY A 86 0.12 7.83 9.29
CA GLY A 86 -0.55 8.05 8.03
C GLY A 86 -2.06 8.16 8.17
N THR A 87 -2.74 8.20 7.03
CA THR A 87 -4.21 8.09 6.97
C THR A 87 -4.59 6.78 6.30
N PHE A 88 -5.45 6.00 6.93
CA PHE A 88 -6.04 4.82 6.30
C PHE A 88 -7.51 5.08 5.96
N ASP A 89 -7.82 5.18 4.68
CA ASP A 89 -9.16 5.48 4.16
C ASP A 89 -9.73 4.23 3.47
N GLY A 90 -10.73 3.62 4.10
CA GLY A 90 -11.38 2.42 3.61
C GLY A 90 -12.28 2.64 2.39
N GLN A 91 -12.65 3.89 2.06
CA GLN A 91 -13.55 4.23 0.94
C GLN A 91 -14.83 3.38 0.83
N GLY A 92 -15.33 2.82 1.94
CA GLY A 92 -16.51 1.94 1.96
C GLY A 92 -16.24 0.46 1.61
N PHE A 93 -14.98 0.09 1.34
CA PHE A 93 -14.57 -1.30 1.17
C PHE A 93 -14.20 -1.97 2.49
N THR A 94 -14.10 -3.30 2.45
CA THR A 94 -13.78 -4.13 3.62
C THR A 94 -12.43 -4.81 3.49
N ILE A 95 -11.80 -5.06 4.63
CA ILE A 95 -10.76 -6.07 4.80
C ILE A 95 -11.38 -7.20 5.59
N SER A 96 -11.28 -8.43 5.09
CA SER A 96 -11.87 -9.62 5.70
C SER A 96 -10.84 -10.72 5.85
N GLY A 97 -11.08 -11.66 6.77
CA GLY A 97 -10.22 -12.83 6.96
C GLY A 97 -8.90 -12.56 7.69
N PHE A 98 -8.71 -11.39 8.31
CA PHE A 98 -7.50 -11.08 9.06
C PHE A 98 -7.23 -12.09 10.19
N LYS A 99 -6.01 -12.63 10.20
CA LYS A 99 -5.47 -13.51 11.24
C LYS A 99 -4.07 -13.02 11.60
N GLY A 100 -3.98 -12.19 12.63
CA GLY A 100 -2.72 -11.64 13.11
C GLY A 100 -2.20 -12.43 14.31
N GLY A 101 -0.95 -12.85 14.25
CA GLY A 101 -0.31 -13.55 15.36
C GLY A 101 0.68 -14.62 14.93
N ASP A 102 1.27 -15.23 15.95
CA ASP A 102 2.14 -16.41 15.87
C ASP A 102 1.61 -17.50 16.83
N SER A 103 2.44 -18.49 17.17
CA SER A 103 2.04 -19.57 18.09
C SER A 103 1.83 -19.12 19.54
N GLU A 104 2.31 -17.93 19.90
CA GLU A 104 2.36 -17.43 21.28
C GLU A 104 1.52 -16.16 21.48
N ASN A 105 1.36 -15.35 20.42
CA ASN A 105 0.79 -14.02 20.50
C ASN A 105 -0.25 -13.79 19.41
N ASN A 106 -1.28 -12.99 19.72
CA ASN A 106 -2.19 -12.44 18.73
C ASN A 106 -1.78 -11.01 18.40
N PHE A 107 -1.81 -10.66 17.12
CA PHE A 107 -1.46 -9.33 16.64
C PHE A 107 -2.68 -8.60 16.08
N ALA A 108 -2.74 -7.30 16.33
CA ALA A 108 -3.68 -6.40 15.68
C ALA A 108 -3.19 -6.04 14.26
N ILE A 109 -4.07 -5.45 13.45
CA ILE A 109 -3.67 -4.94 12.12
C ILE A 109 -2.67 -3.78 12.26
N PHE A 110 -2.93 -2.87 13.19
CA PHE A 110 -2.05 -1.73 13.52
C PHE A 110 -1.39 -1.97 14.87
N GLY A 111 -0.08 -1.72 14.95
CA GLY A 111 0.68 -1.89 16.19
C GLY A 111 0.56 -0.67 17.10
N VAL A 112 0.94 0.50 16.57
CA VAL A 112 0.81 1.81 17.21
C VAL A 112 0.36 2.82 16.17
N ILE A 113 -0.59 3.71 16.53
CA ILE A 113 -1.16 4.78 15.70
C ILE A 113 -1.03 6.14 16.38
#